data_AF-A0A1C7IFJ0-F1
#
_entry.id   AF-A0A1C7IFJ0-F1
#
_cell.length_a   1.000
_cell.length_b   1.000
_cell.length_c   1.000
_cell.angle_alpha   90.00
_cell.angle_beta   90.00
_cell.angle_gamma   90.00
#
_symmetry.space_group_name_H-M   'P 1'
#
loop_
_entity.id
_entity.type
_entity.pdbx_description
1 polymer ?
#
loop_
_entity_poly.entity_id
_entity_poly.type
_entity_poly.pdbx_seq_one_letter_code
_entity_poly.pdbx_strand_id
1 'polypeptide(L)'
;MDLWKFCNQVVEANGGNIYGYSEKYFDWLVNLPKEKILKKSNNAEIVFEEQDFDGFLNKLKEYPAIKYLGEVINHSWGQRVIRFYDLDGHIIEVGEDMKMVIKRFLASGMTMEEVSVKIDASVEDLTKLLNS
;
A
#
# COMPACT_ATOMS: atom_id res chain seq x y z
N MET A 1 6.21 -13.50 15.73
CA MET A 1 5.06 -12.58 15.67
C MET A 1 4.43 -12.76 14.29
N ASP A 2 3.13 -12.99 14.22
CA ASP A 2 2.43 -13.37 12.98
C ASP A 2 2.46 -12.23 11.95
N LEU A 3 2.71 -12.52 10.66
CA LEU A 3 2.64 -11.49 9.59
C LEU A 3 1.28 -10.77 9.61
N TRP A 4 0.25 -11.48 10.06
CA TRP A 4 -1.08 -10.95 10.31
C TRP A 4 -1.11 -9.81 11.34
N LYS A 5 -0.34 -9.91 12.43
CA LYS A 5 -0.21 -8.82 13.41
C LYS A 5 0.51 -7.61 12.82
N PHE A 6 1.42 -7.82 11.87
CA PHE A 6 2.10 -6.75 11.16
C PHE A 6 1.18 -6.03 10.18
N CYS A 7 0.42 -6.77 9.36
CA CYS A 7 -0.62 -6.17 8.51
C CYS A 7 -1.66 -5.42 9.35
N ASN A 8 -2.12 -5.98 10.48
CA ASN A 8 -3.01 -5.27 11.39
C ASN A 8 -2.38 -4.02 12.01
N GLN A 9 -1.09 -4.03 12.39
CA GLN A 9 -0.42 -2.82 12.89
C GLN A 9 -0.30 -1.72 11.84
N VAL A 10 -0.05 -2.08 10.58
CA VAL A 10 0.00 -1.13 9.45
C VAL A 10 -1.40 -0.58 9.13
N VAL A 11 -2.43 -1.42 9.25
CA VAL A 11 -3.83 -1.05 8.98
C VAL A 11 -4.45 -0.22 10.10
N GLU A 12 -4.21 -0.56 11.37
CA GLU A 12 -4.69 0.18 12.55
C GLU A 12 -4.14 1.62 12.57
N ALA A 13 -2.94 1.85 12.03
CA ALA A 13 -2.34 3.19 11.93
C ALA A 13 -3.13 4.16 11.04
N ASN A 14 -3.92 3.64 10.07
CA ASN A 14 -4.65 4.44 9.08
C ASN A 14 -6.17 4.50 9.33
N GLY A 15 -6.66 4.08 10.50
CA GLY A 15 -8.07 4.23 10.89
C GLY A 15 -9.07 3.30 10.20
N GLY A 16 -8.60 2.35 9.39
CA GLY A 16 -9.39 1.24 8.87
C GLY A 16 -9.21 -0.02 9.73
N ASN A 17 -10.22 -0.88 9.78
CA ASN A 17 -10.09 -2.24 10.33
C ASN A 17 -10.21 -3.24 9.19
N ILE A 18 -9.11 -3.92 8.83
CA ILE A 18 -9.15 -5.07 7.93
C ILE A 18 -9.17 -6.33 8.79
N TYR A 19 -10.26 -7.07 8.72
CA TYR A 19 -10.40 -8.37 9.35
C TYR A 19 -10.09 -9.44 8.31
N GLY A 20 -8.96 -10.12 8.47
CA GLY A 20 -8.59 -11.29 7.68
C GLY A 20 -8.87 -12.56 8.47
N TYR A 21 -9.37 -13.54 7.75
CA TYR A 21 -9.64 -14.87 8.27
C TYR A 21 -8.65 -15.82 7.61
N SER A 22 -8.07 -16.73 8.40
CA SER A 22 -7.08 -17.67 7.87
C SER A 22 -7.66 -18.46 6.70
N GLU A 23 -6.85 -18.65 5.66
CA GLU A 23 -7.17 -19.41 4.44
C GLU A 23 -7.96 -20.70 4.70
N LYS A 24 -7.62 -21.41 5.78
CA LYS A 24 -8.21 -22.70 6.15
C LYS A 24 -9.74 -22.68 6.29
N TYR A 25 -10.32 -21.51 6.56
CA TYR A 25 -11.77 -21.33 6.75
C TYR A 25 -12.38 -20.32 5.78
N PHE A 26 -11.61 -19.84 4.80
CA PHE A 26 -12.08 -18.78 3.91
C PHE A 26 -13.25 -19.27 3.04
N ASP A 27 -13.15 -20.47 2.47
CA ASP A 27 -14.19 -21.11 1.67
C ASP A 27 -15.52 -21.25 2.43
N TRP A 28 -15.43 -21.67 3.71
CA TRP A 28 -16.58 -21.74 4.60
C TRP A 28 -17.17 -20.36 4.90
N LEU A 29 -16.32 -19.38 5.21
CA LEU A 29 -16.75 -18.03 5.55
C LEU A 29 -17.51 -17.36 4.41
N VAL A 30 -17.00 -17.46 3.18
CA VAL A 30 -17.61 -16.84 2.00
C VAL A 30 -18.61 -17.73 1.28
N ASN A 31 -18.85 -18.95 1.81
CA ASN A 31 -19.76 -19.95 1.26
C ASN A 31 -19.47 -20.27 -0.22
N LEU A 32 -18.20 -20.56 -0.53
CA LEU A 32 -17.75 -20.99 -1.86
C LEU A 32 -17.08 -22.37 -1.80
N PRO A 33 -17.21 -23.20 -2.84
CA PRO A 33 -16.43 -24.43 -2.95
C PRO A 33 -14.92 -24.13 -2.99
N LYS A 34 -14.10 -25.00 -2.38
CA LYS A 34 -12.64 -24.81 -2.28
C LYS A 34 -11.97 -24.66 -3.64
N GLU A 35 -12.44 -25.38 -4.64
CA GLU A 35 -11.95 -25.32 -6.01
C GLU A 35 -12.16 -23.96 -6.69
N LYS A 36 -13.05 -23.11 -6.14
CA LYS A 36 -13.25 -21.72 -6.59
C LYS A 36 -12.35 -20.73 -5.86
N ILE A 37 -11.62 -21.15 -4.83
CA ILE A 37 -10.67 -20.30 -4.11
C ILE A 37 -9.30 -20.43 -4.79
N LEU A 38 -8.93 -19.38 -5.53
CA LEU A 38 -7.65 -19.32 -6.23
C LEU A 38 -6.56 -18.75 -5.33
N LYS A 39 -5.36 -19.32 -5.40
CA LYS A 39 -4.16 -18.79 -4.76
C LYS A 39 -3.29 -18.07 -5.77
N LYS A 40 -2.73 -16.92 -5.37
CA LYS A 40 -1.82 -16.13 -6.20
C LYS A 40 -2.36 -15.88 -7.61
N SER A 41 -3.63 -15.51 -7.71
CA SER A 41 -4.27 -15.15 -8.98
C SER A 41 -3.65 -13.92 -9.63
N ASN A 42 -2.95 -13.08 -8.86
CA ASN A 42 -2.27 -11.86 -9.30
C ASN A 42 -3.17 -10.93 -10.13
N ASN A 43 -4.47 -10.91 -9.82
CA ASN A 43 -5.50 -10.17 -10.55
C ASN A 43 -6.11 -9.03 -9.72
N ALA A 44 -5.66 -8.84 -8.49
CA ALA A 44 -6.06 -7.78 -7.58
C ALA A 44 -4.92 -7.50 -6.60
N GLU A 45 -4.87 -6.26 -6.11
CA GLU A 45 -3.97 -5.83 -5.05
C GLU A 45 -4.74 -5.02 -4.00
N ILE A 46 -4.20 -5.01 -2.78
CA ILE A 46 -4.66 -4.16 -1.68
C ILE A 46 -3.63 -3.06 -1.52
N VAL A 47 -4.06 -1.80 -1.64
CA VAL A 47 -3.18 -0.63 -1.66
C VAL A 47 -3.31 0.14 -0.35
N PHE A 48 -2.17 0.50 0.23
CA PHE A 48 -2.05 1.34 1.41
C PHE A 48 -1.09 2.50 1.16
N GLU A 49 -1.27 3.57 1.95
CA GLU A 49 -0.35 4.70 2.01
C GLU A 49 0.33 4.76 3.38
N GLU A 50 1.61 5.15 3.40
CA GLU A 50 2.44 5.26 4.59
C GLU A 50 3.19 6.59 4.62
N GLN A 51 3.15 7.26 5.78
CA GLN A 51 3.81 8.54 6.01
C GLN A 51 5.28 8.38 6.39
N ASP A 52 5.68 7.27 7.02
CA ASP A 52 7.09 6.93 7.24
C ASP A 52 7.50 5.74 6.38
N PHE A 53 7.54 5.97 5.05
CA PHE A 53 7.80 4.91 4.08
C PHE A 53 9.16 4.24 4.31
N ASP A 54 10.21 5.01 4.58
CA ASP A 54 11.55 4.46 4.83
C ASP A 54 11.61 3.70 6.17
N GLY A 55 10.93 4.18 7.21
CA GLY A 55 10.75 3.43 8.46
C GLY A 55 9.97 2.13 8.26
N PHE A 56 8.93 2.14 7.44
CA PHE A 56 8.17 0.95 7.06
C PHE A 56 9.04 -0.07 6.29
N LEU A 57 9.83 0.38 5.31
CA LEU A 57 10.79 -0.49 4.62
C LEU A 57 11.79 -1.14 5.57
N ASN A 58 12.22 -0.41 6.62
CA ASN A 58 13.11 -0.97 7.63
C ASN A 58 12.40 -2.02 8.49
N LYS A 59 11.16 -1.76 8.92
CA LYS A 59 10.35 -2.75 9.66
C LYS A 59 10.11 -4.01 8.81
N LEU A 60 9.82 -3.87 7.52
CA LEU A 60 9.62 -5.01 6.61
C LEU A 60 10.82 -5.98 6.58
N LYS A 61 12.06 -5.48 6.72
CA LYS A 61 13.28 -6.31 6.74
C LYS A 61 13.34 -7.23 7.96
N GLU A 62 12.62 -6.93 9.03
CA GLU A 62 12.54 -7.78 10.24
C GLU A 62 11.73 -9.07 9.98
N TYR A 63 11.05 -9.17 8.84
CA TYR A 63 10.18 -10.28 8.46
C TYR A 63 10.73 -11.02 7.22
N PRO A 64 11.72 -11.91 7.37
CA PRO A 64 12.38 -12.59 6.24
C PRO A 64 11.47 -13.56 5.47
N ALA A 65 10.30 -13.89 6.02
CA ALA A 65 9.31 -14.74 5.35
C ALA A 65 8.48 -13.99 4.28
N ILE A 66 8.54 -12.65 4.26
CA ILE A 66 7.83 -11.84 3.27
C ILE A 66 8.37 -12.13 1.88
N LYS A 67 7.47 -12.39 0.94
CA LYS A 67 7.81 -12.62 -0.48
C LYS A 67 7.54 -11.36 -1.27
N TYR A 68 8.59 -10.62 -1.58
CA TYR A 68 8.53 -9.43 -2.41
C TYR A 68 8.23 -9.78 -3.87
N LEU A 69 7.43 -8.95 -4.54
CA LEU A 69 7.22 -9.04 -6.00
C LEU A 69 8.34 -8.32 -6.78
N GLY A 70 9.13 -7.48 -6.09
CA GLY A 70 10.24 -6.74 -6.67
C GLY A 70 10.88 -5.81 -5.65
N GLU A 71 11.78 -4.96 -6.13
CA GLU A 71 12.34 -3.86 -5.35
C GLU A 71 11.34 -2.70 -5.22
N VAL A 72 11.73 -1.63 -4.51
CA VAL A 72 10.96 -0.39 -4.47
C VAL A 72 10.86 0.19 -5.88
N ILE A 73 9.66 0.51 -6.31
CA ILE A 73 9.35 1.08 -7.62
C ILE A 73 9.05 2.58 -7.45
N ASN A 74 9.53 3.39 -8.40
CA ASN A 74 9.17 4.80 -8.51
C ASN A 74 8.15 4.94 -9.65
N HIS A 75 6.93 5.37 -9.33
CA HIS A 75 5.94 5.68 -10.35
C HIS A 75 6.28 6.97 -11.11
N SER A 76 5.70 7.16 -12.29
CA SER A 76 5.93 8.35 -13.13
C SER A 76 5.48 9.66 -12.45
N TRP A 77 4.44 9.58 -11.62
CA TRP A 77 3.97 10.67 -10.73
C TRP A 77 4.85 10.86 -9.49
N GLY A 78 5.91 10.05 -9.32
CA GLY A 78 6.98 10.21 -8.33
C GLY A 78 6.69 9.70 -6.91
N GLN A 79 5.65 8.89 -6.75
CA GLN A 79 5.41 8.08 -5.57
C GLN A 79 6.34 6.85 -5.56
N ARG A 80 6.97 6.55 -4.43
CA ARG A 80 7.64 5.27 -4.19
C ARG A 80 6.65 4.24 -3.66
N VAL A 81 6.74 3.01 -4.15
CA VAL A 81 5.91 1.89 -3.68
C VAL A 81 6.74 0.61 -3.53
N ILE A 82 6.28 -0.30 -2.67
CA ILE A 82 6.80 -1.66 -2.56
C ILE A 82 5.62 -2.64 -2.67
N ARG A 83 5.83 -3.75 -3.38
CA ARG A 83 4.83 -4.83 -3.51
C ARG A 83 5.34 -6.13 -2.92
N PHE A 84 4.50 -6.80 -2.14
CA PHE A 84 4.80 -8.10 -1.56
C PHE A 84 3.53 -8.93 -1.40
N TYR A 85 3.69 -10.22 -1.17
CA TYR A 85 2.57 -11.10 -0.87
C TYR A 85 2.30 -11.16 0.63
N ASP A 86 1.02 -11.21 1.00
CA ASP A 86 0.62 -11.72 2.30
C ASP A 86 0.79 -13.26 2.40
N LEU A 87 0.33 -13.84 3.51
CA LEU A 87 0.45 -15.28 3.75
C LEU A 87 -0.41 -16.12 2.79
N ASP A 88 -1.51 -15.56 2.29
CA ASP A 88 -2.50 -16.24 1.45
C ASP A 88 -2.21 -16.04 -0.05
N GLY A 89 -1.24 -15.19 -0.38
CA GLY A 89 -0.77 -14.93 -1.73
C GLY A 89 -1.51 -13.79 -2.44
N HIS A 90 -2.14 -12.90 -1.68
CA HIS A 90 -2.67 -11.64 -2.18
C HIS A 90 -1.56 -10.59 -2.30
N ILE A 91 -1.62 -9.76 -3.34
CA ILE A 91 -0.65 -8.68 -3.54
C ILE A 91 -1.04 -7.53 -2.60
N ILE A 92 -0.08 -7.09 -1.80
CA ILE A 92 -0.17 -5.84 -1.04
C ILE A 92 0.80 -4.85 -1.67
N GLU A 93 0.30 -3.67 -1.99
CA GLU A 93 1.08 -2.50 -2.34
C GLU A 93 1.06 -1.52 -1.17
N VAL A 94 2.22 -1.07 -0.74
CA VAL A 94 2.34 0.07 0.17
C VAL A 94 3.12 1.16 -0.55
N GLY A 95 2.52 2.34 -0.67
CA GLY A 95 3.11 3.53 -1.26
C GLY A 95 3.38 4.62 -0.25
N GLU A 96 4.19 5.61 -0.66
CA GLU A 96 4.26 6.87 0.06
C GLU A 96 2.90 7.57 0.09
N ASP A 97 2.58 8.18 1.24
CA ASP A 97 1.46 9.10 1.38
C ASP A 97 1.53 10.23 0.33
N MET A 98 0.43 10.44 -0.39
CA MET A 98 0.43 11.39 -1.50
C MET A 98 0.62 12.84 -1.06
N LYS A 99 0.24 13.23 0.18
CA LYS A 99 0.54 14.56 0.72
C LYS A 99 2.03 14.75 0.88
N MET A 100 2.76 13.72 1.31
CA MET A 100 4.22 13.79 1.39
C MET A 100 4.88 13.92 0.02
N VAL A 101 4.39 13.17 -0.99
CA VAL A 101 4.89 13.27 -2.37
C VAL A 101 4.72 14.69 -2.90
N ILE A 102 3.54 15.29 -2.71
CA ILE A 102 3.24 16.67 -3.11
C ILE A 102 4.17 17.65 -2.36
N LYS A 103 4.27 17.55 -1.03
CA LYS A 103 5.14 18.41 -0.22
C LYS A 103 6.60 18.34 -0.66
N ARG A 104 7.09 17.14 -1.03
CA ARG A 104 8.46 16.95 -1.54
C ARG A 104 8.68 17.69 -2.86
N PHE A 105 7.74 17.67 -3.79
CA PHE A 105 7.87 18.42 -5.03
C PHE A 105 7.87 19.93 -4.80
N LEU A 106 6.98 20.43 -3.95
CA LEU A 106 6.94 21.85 -3.60
C LEU A 106 8.24 22.29 -2.91
N ALA A 107 8.79 21.45 -2.02
CA ALA A 107 10.08 21.71 -1.37
C ALA A 107 11.27 21.69 -2.35
N SER A 108 11.15 20.97 -3.49
CA SER A 108 12.14 21.04 -4.58
C SER A 108 12.02 22.29 -5.47
N GLY A 109 11.06 23.17 -5.18
CA GLY A 109 10.85 24.42 -5.89
C GLY A 109 9.82 24.37 -7.03
N MET A 110 9.09 23.26 -7.19
CA MET A 110 8.01 23.18 -8.17
C MET A 110 6.82 24.03 -7.73
N THR A 111 6.13 24.68 -8.67
CA THR A 111 4.86 25.35 -8.38
C THR A 111 3.71 24.34 -8.26
N MET A 112 2.57 24.79 -7.72
CA MET A 112 1.41 23.92 -7.61
C MET A 112 0.91 23.43 -8.97
N GLU A 113 1.02 24.27 -10.00
CA GLU A 113 0.65 23.97 -11.38
C GLU A 113 1.59 22.91 -11.99
N GLU A 114 2.89 23.01 -11.74
CA GLU A 114 3.85 22.00 -12.20
C GLU A 114 3.62 20.65 -11.52
N VAL A 115 3.30 20.66 -10.22
CA VAL A 115 2.93 19.44 -9.49
C VAL A 115 1.62 18.85 -10.02
N SER A 116 0.63 19.68 -10.35
CA SER A 116 -0.65 19.25 -10.91
C SER A 116 -0.46 18.50 -12.23
N VAL A 117 0.40 19.02 -13.12
CA VAL A 117 0.76 18.35 -14.37
C VAL A 117 1.53 17.05 -14.12
N LYS A 118 2.43 17.04 -13.13
CA LYS A 118 3.26 15.86 -12.85
C LYS A 118 2.48 14.70 -12.22
N ILE A 119 1.52 14.99 -11.34
CA ILE A 119 0.69 13.99 -10.64
C ILE A 119 -0.56 13.65 -11.46
N ASP A 120 -0.88 14.43 -12.50
CA ASP A 120 -2.10 14.31 -13.30
C ASP A 120 -3.37 14.49 -12.44
N ALA A 121 -3.38 15.56 -11.65
CA ALA A 121 -4.49 15.94 -10.77
C ALA A 121 -4.74 17.45 -10.82
N SER A 122 -5.95 17.89 -10.47
CA SER A 122 -6.26 19.32 -10.45
C SER A 122 -5.57 20.02 -9.26
N VAL A 123 -5.19 21.30 -9.45
CA VAL A 123 -4.65 22.13 -8.36
C VAL A 123 -5.63 22.19 -7.17
N GLU A 124 -6.93 22.17 -7.45
CA GLU A 124 -7.97 22.17 -6.41
C GLU A 124 -7.90 20.88 -5.56
N ASP A 125 -7.79 19.72 -6.19
CA ASP A 125 -7.71 18.43 -5.50
C ASP A 125 -6.41 18.32 -4.69
N LEU A 126 -5.28 18.77 -5.26
CA LEU A 126 -4.01 18.83 -4.53
C LEU A 126 -4.11 19.74 -3.30
N THR A 127 -4.78 20.89 -3.44
CA THR A 127 -4.98 21.84 -2.34
C THR A 127 -5.88 21.24 -1.25
N LYS A 128 -6.98 20.58 -1.63
CA LYS A 128 -7.84 19.88 -0.66
C LYS A 128 -7.07 18.79 0.07
N LEU A 129 -6.31 17.98 -0.67
CA LEU A 129 -5.50 16.91 -0.10
C LEU A 129 -4.48 17.47 0.91
N LEU A 130 -3.75 18.54 0.57
CA LEU A 130 -2.78 19.19 1.47
C LEU A 130 -3.40 19.80 2.74
N ASN A 131 -4.68 20.17 2.71
CA ASN A 131 -5.38 20.84 3.81
C ASN A 131 -6.28 19.91 4.64
N SER A 132 -6.42 18.65 4.24
CA SER A 132 -7.08 17.61 5.04
C SER A 132 -6.14 17.04 6.10
#